data_AF-A0A5A7N759-F1
#
_entry.id   AF-A0A5A7N759-F1
#
_cell.length_a   1.000
_cell.length_b   1.000
_cell.length_c   1.000
_cell.angle_alpha   90.00
_cell.angle_beta   90.00
_cell.angle_gamma   90.00
#
_symmetry.space_group_name_H-M   'P 1'
#
loop_
_entity.id
_entity.type
_entity.pdbx_description
1 polymer ?
#
loop_
_entity_poly.entity_id
_entity_poly.type
_entity_poly.pdbx_seq_one_letter_code
_entity_poly.pdbx_strand_id
1 'polypeptide(L)' 'MRALRCDQVAIEINGSGDADVYAGKGITVEINGSGDVSVAGKPLVKSVSISGSGNFEMHDGE' A
#
# COMPACT_ATOMS: atom_id res chain seq x y z
N MET A 1 5.22 12.50 13.08
CA MET A 1 4.92 11.06 13.15
C MET A 1 5.90 10.36 12.22
N ARG A 2 6.77 9.47 12.72
CA ARG A 2 7.77 8.78 11.88
C ARG A 2 7.03 7.68 11.11
N ALA A 3 6.60 7.95 9.88
CA ALA A 3 6.17 6.90 8.97
C ALA A 3 7.29 5.86 8.85
N LEU A 4 6.95 4.57 8.92
CA LEU A 4 7.90 3.51 8.61
C LEU A 4 8.32 3.69 7.14
N ARG A 5 9.55 4.17 6.94
CA ARG A 5 10.14 4.31 5.61
C ARG A 5 10.78 3.00 5.23
N CYS A 6 10.22 2.36 4.22
CA CYS A 6 10.73 1.11 3.67
C CYS A 6 11.10 1.32 2.20
N ASP A 7 12.17 0.69 1.74
CA ASP A 7 12.52 0.69 0.32
C ASP A 7 11.57 -0.23 -0.48
N GLN A 8 11.30 -1.42 0.06
CA GLN A 8 10.40 -2.42 -0.51
C GLN A 8 9.25 -2.63 0.46
N VAL A 9 8.02 -2.58 -0.04
CA VAL A 9 6.82 -2.82 0.75
C VAL A 9 5.97 -3.90 0.09
N ALA A 10 5.48 -4.85 0.89
CA ALA A 10 4.47 -5.82 0.49
C ALA A 10 3.33 -5.73 1.49
N ILE A 11 2.12 -5.47 1.01
CA ILE A 11 0.91 -5.37 1.83
C ILE A 11 -0.05 -6.47 1.39
N GLU A 12 -0.53 -7.23 2.37
CA GLU A 12 -1.55 -8.25 2.19
C GLU A 12 -2.64 -8.02 3.25
N ILE A 13 -3.87 -7.77 2.81
CA ILE A 13 -5.02 -7.53 3.68
C ILE A 13 -6.05 -8.62 3.41
N ASN A 14 -6.34 -9.45 4.41
CA ASN A 14 -7.38 -10.47 4.35
C ASN A 14 -8.50 -10.09 5.33
N GLY A 15 -9.70 -9.81 4.83
CA GLY A 15 -10.84 -9.34 5.61
C GLY A 15 -10.97 -7.81 5.58
N SER A 16 -10.81 -7.16 6.74
CA SER A 16 -10.88 -5.70 6.84
C SER A 16 -9.69 -5.13 7.58
N GLY A 17 -9.07 -4.11 7.01
CA GLY A 17 -7.91 -3.44 7.58
C GLY A 17 -7.37 -2.36 6.67
N ASP A 18 -6.70 -1.38 7.26
CA ASP A 18 -6.16 -0.22 6.56
C ASP A 18 -4.65 -0.13 6.78
N ALA A 19 -3.91 0.34 5.76
CA ALA A 19 -2.46 0.43 5.81
C ALA A 19 -1.94 1.75 5.24
N ASP A 20 -1.22 2.50 6.08
CA ASP A 20 -0.48 3.71 5.70
C ASP A 20 1.03 3.43 5.74
N VAL A 21 1.70 3.49 4.57
CA VAL A 21 3.12 3.16 4.43
C VAL A 21 3.88 4.17 3.60
N TYR A 22 5.20 4.24 3.79
CA TYR A 22 6.09 4.93 2.85
C TYR A 22 6.96 3.92 2.12
N ALA A 23 6.93 3.95 0.78
CA ALA A 23 7.70 3.06 -0.08
C ALA A 23 8.63 3.86 -1.00
N GLY A 24 9.93 3.60 -0.91
CA GLY A 24 10.96 4.35 -1.66
C GLY A 24 11.29 3.76 -3.04
N LYS A 25 11.28 2.43 -3.19
CA LYS A 25 11.74 1.75 -4.40
C LYS A 25 10.69 0.86 -5.05
N GLY A 26 9.94 0.09 -4.26
CA GLY A 26 8.99 -0.85 -4.84
C GLY A 26 7.88 -1.25 -3.90
N ILE A 27 6.72 -1.54 -4.48
CA ILE A 27 5.54 -1.94 -3.72
C ILE A 27 4.71 -3.01 -4.43
N THR A 28 4.19 -3.94 -3.63
CA THR A 28 3.19 -4.94 -4.01
C THR A 28 2.01 -4.85 -3.04
N VAL A 29 0.79 -4.85 -3.55
CA VAL A 29 -0.43 -4.80 -2.73
C VAL A 29 -1.40 -5.90 -3.14
N GLU A 30 -1.88 -6.65 -2.16
CA GLU A 30 -2.95 -7.63 -2.30
C GLU A 30 -4.03 -7.38 -1.24
N ILE A 31 -5.27 -7.19 -1.66
CA ILE A 31 -6.42 -6.95 -0.78
C ILE A 31 -7.49 -7.98 -1.11
N ASN A 32 -7.78 -8.86 -0.16
CA ASN A 32 -8.83 -9.87 -0.21
C ASN A 32 -9.91 -9.48 0.82
N GLY A 33 -10.87 -8.63 0.42
CA GLY A 33 -11.93 -8.12 1.28
C GLY A 33 -12.18 -6.62 1.10
N SER A 34 -12.25 -5.89 2.22
CA SER A 34 -12.54 -4.46 2.27
C SER A 34 -11.49 -3.74 3.11
N GLY A 35 -10.57 -3.02 2.48
CA GLY A 35 -9.51 -2.30 3.17
C GLY A 35 -8.90 -1.22 2.30
N ASP A 36 -8.39 -0.17 2.93
CA ASP A 36 -7.81 0.97 2.23
C ASP A 36 -6.28 1.02 2.44
N VAL A 37 -5.55 1.17 1.34
CA VAL A 37 -4.08 1.22 1.36
C VAL A 37 -3.60 2.55 0.81
N SER A 38 -2.92 3.32 1.65
CA SER A 38 -2.34 4.61 1.35
C SER A 38 -0.80 4.53 1.36
N VAL A 39 -0.20 4.94 0.25
CA VAL A 39 1.24 4.80 0.02
C VAL A 39 1.86 6.14 -0.30
N ALA A 40 2.76 6.57 0.56
CA ALA A 40 3.57 7.76 0.35
C ALA A 40 4.88 7.43 -0.39
N GLY A 41 5.26 8.29 -1.33
CA GLY A 41 6.51 8.21 -2.09
C GLY A 41 6.29 7.89 -3.57
N LYS A 42 7.38 7.61 -4.29
CA LYS A 42 7.37 7.25 -5.71
C LYS A 42 7.96 5.85 -5.95
N PRO A 43 7.43 4.79 -5.31
CA PRO A 43 7.91 3.44 -5.54
C PRO A 43 7.49 2.94 -6.93
N LEU A 44 8.25 2.01 -7.49
CA LEU A 44 7.80 1.24 -8.65
C LEU A 44 6.69 0.26 -8.21
N VAL A 45 5.50 0.41 -8.79
CA VAL A 45 4.38 -0.52 -8.56
C VAL A 45 4.69 -1.84 -9.24
N LYS A 46 4.86 -2.91 -8.46
CA LYS A 46 5.13 -4.25 -8.98
C LYS A 46 3.85 -4.99 -9.33
N SER A 47 2.89 -5.00 -8.41
CA SER A 47 1.57 -5.60 -8.60
C SER A 47 0.57 -5.01 -7.62
N VAL A 48 -0.67 -4.85 -8.07
CA VAL A 48 -1.81 -4.46 -7.24
C VAL A 48 -2.97 -5.39 -7.59
N SER A 49 -3.51 -6.08 -6.60
CA SER A 49 -4.66 -6.97 -6.76
C SER A 49 -5.66 -6.72 -5.65
N ILE A 50 -6.88 -6.38 -6.02
CA ILE A 50 -7.96 -6.05 -5.09
C ILE A 50 -9.17 -6.92 -5.45
N SER A 51 -9.49 -7.84 -4.57
CA SER A 51 -10.64 -8.73 -4.64
C SER A 51 -11.63 -8.33 -3.54
N GLY A 52 -12.63 -7.52 -3.89
CA GLY A 52 -13.66 -7.04 -2.96
C GLY A 52 -13.98 -5.55 -3.15
N SER A 53 -13.96 -4.79 -2.06
CA SER A 53 -14.36 -3.36 -2.05
C SER A 53 -13.28 -2.44 -1.46
N GLY A 54 -12.02 -2.88 -1.44
CA GLY A 54 -10.91 -2.05 -0.97
C GLY A 54 -10.45 -1.00 -1.98
N ASN A 55 -9.74 0.01 -1.50
CA ASN A 55 -9.10 1.03 -2.34
C ASN A 55 -7.59 1.05 -2.14
N PHE A 56 -6.92 1.58 -3.17
CA PHE A 56 -5.49 1.76 -3.19
C PHE A 56 -5.17 3.15 -3.73
N GLU A 57 -4.47 3.94 -2.93
CA GLU A 57 -4.07 5.31 -3.27
C GLU A 57 -2.57 5.52 -3.05
N MET A 58 -1.98 6.29 -3.96
CA MET A 58 -0.57 6.67 -3.92
C MET A 58 -0.45 8.18 -3.98
N HIS A 59 0.38 8.74 -3.10
CA HIS A 59 0.66 10.17 -3.06
C HIS A 59 2.16 10.42 -2.94
N ASP A 60 2.63 11.45 -3.66
CA ASP A 60 4.00 11.88 -3.59
C ASP A 60 4.24 12.53 -2.22
N GLY A 61 5.00 11.86 -1.35
CA GLY A 61 5.38 12.41 -0.05
C GLY A 61 6.53 13.40 -0.24
N GLU A 62 6.21 14.68 -0.42
CA GLU A 62 7.17 15.78 -0.40
C GLU A 62 7.92 15.90 0.94
#